data_AF-A0A6V8PQ52-F1
#
_entry.id   AF-A0A6V8PQ52-F1
#
_cell.length_a   1.000
_cell.length_b   1.000
_cell.length_c   1.000
_cell.angle_alpha   90.00
_cell.angle_beta   90.00
_cell.angle_gamma   90.00
#
_symmetry.space_group_name_H-M   'P 1'
#
loop_
_entity.id
_entity.type
_entity.pdbx_description
1 polymer ?
#
loop_
_entity_poly.entity_id
_entity_poly.type
_entity_poly.pdbx_seq_one_letter_code
_entity_poly.pdbx_strand_id
1 'polypeptide(L)'
;WLGVSVAEVPVTHHSRKYGRSKYGLCRLVRVLLDIIALKFLLSYSTRPIQVFGLVGLVSTGLGFLISLYLAVQRLFFDRPLADRPLLLLGVLLIFVGLQFISMGLLGEMTVRTYHEAQNKPIYFVKRIID
;
A
#
# COMPACT_ATOMS: atom_id res chain seq x y z
N TRP A 1 7.43 -17.67 12.01
CA TRP A 1 8.47 -18.34 11.21
C TRP A 1 8.85 -19.65 11.90
N LEU A 2 8.76 -20.80 11.21
CA LEU A 2 8.93 -22.15 11.77
C LEU A 2 10.40 -22.61 11.93
N GLY A 3 11.38 -21.69 11.79
CA GLY A 3 12.80 -22.01 12.00
C GLY A 3 13.35 -23.07 11.05
N VAL A 4 12.92 -23.04 9.78
CA VAL A 4 13.36 -23.94 8.71
C VAL A 4 14.74 -23.48 8.21
N SER A 5 15.69 -24.40 8.04
CA SER A 5 17.00 -24.09 7.46
C SER A 5 16.87 -23.97 5.94
N VAL A 6 17.24 -22.81 5.40
CA VAL A 6 17.31 -22.55 3.96
C VAL A 6 18.77 -22.32 3.58
N ALA A 7 19.22 -22.93 2.49
CA ALA A 7 20.56 -22.72 1.94
C ALA A 7 20.43 -22.41 0.44
N GLU A 8 21.17 -21.40 -0.02
CA GLU A 8 21.28 -21.08 -1.45
C GLU A 8 22.48 -21.81 -2.04
N VAL A 9 22.29 -22.49 -3.17
CA VAL A 9 23.36 -23.20 -3.89
C VAL A 9 23.65 -22.45 -5.19
N PRO A 10 24.88 -21.94 -5.41
CA PRO A 10 25.21 -21.25 -6.65
C PRO A 10 25.20 -22.23 -7.83
N VAL A 11 24.51 -21.85 -8.91
CA VAL A 11 24.42 -22.66 -10.15
C VAL A 11 24.88 -21.80 -11.33
N THR A 12 25.71 -22.37 -12.19
CA THR A 12 26.18 -21.70 -13.40
C THR A 12 25.06 -21.67 -14.45
N HIS A 13 24.62 -20.48 -14.83
CA HIS A 13 23.60 -20.29 -15.87
C HIS A 13 24.25 -20.19 -17.25
N HIS A 14 23.86 -21.07 -18.18
CA HIS A 14 24.32 -21.09 -19.56
C HIS A 14 23.34 -20.33 -20.46
N SER A 15 23.84 -19.67 -21.51
CA SER A 15 22.97 -19.01 -22.49
C SER A 15 22.09 -20.02 -23.22
N ARG A 16 20.82 -19.66 -23.43
CA ARG A 16 19.85 -20.54 -24.11
C ARG A 16 20.23 -20.68 -25.58
N LYS A 17 20.43 -21.92 -26.04
CA LYS A 17 20.77 -22.23 -27.45
C LYS A 17 19.56 -22.34 -28.40
N TYR A 18 18.36 -22.66 -27.90
CA TYR A 18 17.17 -22.89 -28.73
C TYR A 18 15.86 -22.35 -28.08
N GLY A 19 14.92 -21.90 -28.92
CA GLY A 19 13.57 -21.45 -28.53
C GLY A 19 13.45 -19.99 -28.09
N ARG A 20 12.23 -19.44 -28.09
CA ARG A 20 11.95 -18.06 -27.64
C ARG A 20 11.61 -17.98 -26.15
N SER A 21 11.95 -16.86 -25.54
CA SER A 21 11.62 -16.58 -24.14
C SER A 21 10.09 -16.61 -23.95
N LYS A 22 9.64 -17.33 -22.91
CA LYS A 22 8.23 -17.28 -22.46
C LYS A 22 7.93 -16.06 -21.59
N TYR A 23 8.94 -15.21 -21.34
CA TYR A 23 8.77 -13.92 -20.67
C TYR A 23 8.35 -12.87 -21.70
N GLY A 24 7.05 -12.58 -21.75
CA GLY A 24 6.51 -11.44 -22.49
C GLY A 24 6.45 -10.17 -21.63
N LEU A 25 6.32 -9.00 -22.26
CA LEU A 25 6.22 -7.71 -21.55
C LEU A 25 5.06 -7.67 -20.55
N CYS A 26 3.93 -8.32 -20.83
CA CYS A 26 2.79 -8.41 -19.89
C CYS A 26 3.16 -9.04 -18.54
N ARG A 27 4.22 -9.86 -18.50
CA ARG A 27 4.70 -10.48 -17.25
C ARG A 27 5.40 -9.47 -16.34
N LEU A 28 6.01 -8.42 -16.90
CA LEU A 28 6.71 -7.39 -16.12
C LEU A 28 5.73 -6.64 -15.21
N VAL A 29 4.57 -6.24 -15.74
CA VAL A 29 3.53 -5.55 -14.95
C VAL A 29 3.00 -6.45 -13.84
N ARG A 30 2.73 -7.74 -14.15
CA ARG A 30 2.28 -8.70 -13.14
C ARG A 30 3.32 -8.91 -12.04
N VAL A 31 4.59 -9.08 -12.41
CA VAL A 31 5.68 -9.27 -11.45
C VAL A 31 5.87 -8.01 -10.59
N LEU A 32 5.77 -6.81 -11.16
CA LEU A 32 5.81 -5.56 -10.39
C LEU A 32 4.67 -5.47 -9.37
N LEU A 33 3.43 -5.74 -9.80
CA LEU A 33 2.27 -5.75 -8.91
C LEU A 33 2.41 -6.82 -7.81
N ASP A 34 2.89 -8.01 -8.15
CA ASP A 34 3.17 -9.09 -7.17
C ASP A 34 4.23 -8.67 -6.16
N ILE A 35 5.33 -8.05 -6.59
CA ILE A 35 6.38 -7.59 -5.66
C ILE A 35 5.84 -6.51 -4.71
N ILE A 36 5.03 -5.57 -5.22
CA ILE A 36 4.38 -4.55 -4.40
C ILE A 36 3.44 -5.21 -3.39
N ALA A 37 2.60 -6.15 -3.83
CA ALA A 37 1.68 -6.88 -2.98
C ALA A 37 2.41 -7.72 -1.92
N LEU A 38 3.46 -8.45 -2.30
CA LEU A 38 4.29 -9.24 -1.40
C LEU A 38 4.98 -8.37 -0.36
N LYS A 39 5.58 -7.25 -0.79
CA LYS A 39 6.20 -6.29 0.13
C LYS A 39 5.17 -5.70 1.10
N PHE A 40 3.98 -5.38 0.59
CA PHE A 40 2.86 -4.91 1.41
C PHE A 40 2.45 -5.96 2.45
N LEU A 41 2.24 -7.20 2.05
CA LEU A 41 1.87 -8.30 2.94
C LEU A 41 2.98 -8.64 3.95
N LEU A 42 4.25 -8.61 3.57
CA LEU A 42 5.34 -8.96 4.47
C LEU A 42 5.65 -7.85 5.49
N SER A 43 5.64 -6.59 5.08
CA SER A 43 6.01 -5.46 5.95
C SER A 43 4.84 -4.81 6.67
N TYR A 44 3.64 -4.82 6.08
CA TYR A 44 2.51 -4.00 6.55
C TYR A 44 1.24 -4.80 6.87
N SER A 45 1.23 -6.13 6.70
CA SER A 45 0.07 -6.98 7.07
C SER A 45 -0.36 -6.79 8.53
N THR A 46 0.55 -6.45 9.43
CA THR A 46 0.22 -6.20 10.84
C THR A 46 -0.24 -4.77 11.13
N ARG A 47 0.02 -3.79 10.25
CA ARG A 47 -0.28 -2.35 10.45
C ARG A 47 -0.65 -1.65 9.12
N PRO A 48 -1.78 -1.99 8.50
CA PRO A 48 -2.18 -1.46 7.20
C PRO A 48 -2.42 0.06 7.20
N ILE A 49 -2.74 0.65 8.36
CA ILE A 49 -2.94 2.11 8.51
C ILE A 49 -1.69 2.92 8.12
N GLN A 50 -0.48 2.36 8.27
CA GLN A 50 0.75 3.11 8.00
C GLN A 50 0.91 3.42 6.51
N VAL A 51 0.42 2.55 5.63
CA VAL A 51 0.52 2.74 4.18
C VAL A 51 -0.62 3.63 3.69
N PHE A 52 -1.87 3.22 3.95
CA PHE A 52 -3.04 3.94 3.46
C PHE A 52 -3.27 5.26 4.18
N GLY A 53 -2.95 5.32 5.48
CA GLY A 53 -3.02 6.55 6.27
C GLY A 53 -2.02 7.59 5.80
N LEU A 54 -0.77 7.21 5.48
CA LEU A 54 0.22 8.16 4.97
C LEU A 54 -0.18 8.71 3.60
N VAL A 55 -0.61 7.84 2.68
CA VAL A 55 -1.10 8.26 1.35
C VAL A 55 -2.34 9.15 1.48
N GLY A 56 -3.27 8.77 2.35
CA GLY A 56 -4.48 9.55 2.60
C GLY A 56 -4.18 10.92 3.20
N LEU A 57 -3.25 11.01 4.16
CA LEU A 57 -2.85 12.27 4.80
C LEU A 57 -2.17 13.21 3.80
N VAL A 58 -1.29 12.68 2.94
CA VAL A 58 -0.67 13.46 1.85
C VAL A 58 -1.73 13.95 0.86
N SER A 59 -2.65 13.10 0.43
CA SER A 59 -3.73 13.47 -0.50
C SER A 59 -4.65 14.54 0.08
N THR A 60 -5.12 14.35 1.31
CA THR A 60 -5.96 15.33 2.01
C THR A 60 -5.21 16.64 2.25
N GLY A 61 -3.93 16.58 2.61
CA GLY A 61 -3.08 17.76 2.79
C GLY A 61 -2.93 18.57 1.51
N LEU A 62 -2.64 17.92 0.39
CA LEU A 62 -2.56 18.59 -0.92
C LEU A 62 -3.91 19.17 -1.35
N GLY A 63 -5.00 18.42 -1.20
CA GLY A 63 -6.35 18.91 -1.51
C GLY A 63 -6.76 20.10 -0.64
N PHE A 64 -6.38 20.09 0.64
CA PHE A 64 -6.58 21.20 1.57
C PHE A 64 -5.78 22.43 1.16
N LEU A 65 -4.51 22.29 0.80
CA LEU A 65 -3.68 23.41 0.32
C LEU A 65 -4.24 24.05 -0.95
N ILE A 66 -4.69 23.24 -1.91
CA ILE A 66 -5.33 23.73 -3.14
C ILE A 66 -6.62 24.49 -2.82
N SER A 67 -7.46 23.91 -1.96
CA SER A 67 -8.73 24.52 -1.56
C SER A 67 -8.52 25.81 -0.77
N LEU A 68 -7.52 25.85 0.12
CA LEU A 68 -7.13 27.03 0.89
C LEU A 68 -6.63 28.15 -0.04
N TYR A 69 -5.77 27.82 -1.01
CA TYR A 69 -5.29 28.77 -2.00
C TYR A 69 -6.44 29.41 -2.79
N LEU A 70 -7.42 28.60 -3.23
CA LEU A 70 -8.61 29.10 -3.93
C LEU A 70 -9.53 29.93 -3.01
N ALA A 71 -9.66 29.54 -1.74
CA ALA A 71 -10.43 30.30 -0.76
C ALA A 71 -9.83 31.70 -0.53
N VAL A 72 -8.50 31.79 -0.41
CA VAL A 72 -7.79 33.08 -0.32
C VAL A 72 -8.02 33.91 -1.58
N GLN A 73 -7.95 33.32 -2.78
CA GLN A 73 -8.27 34.04 -4.02
C GLN A 73 -9.71 34.57 -4.06
N ARG A 74 -10.67 33.82 -3.52
CA ARG A 74 -12.06 34.27 -3.48
C ARG A 74 -12.25 35.45 -2.54
N LEU A 75 -11.69 35.34 -1.33
CA LEU A 75 -11.93 36.28 -0.24
C LEU A 75 -11.21 37.62 -0.43
N PHE A 76 -10.00 37.61 -1.00
CA PHE A 76 -9.18 38.83 -1.15
C PHE A 76 -9.15 39.42 -2.55
N PHE A 77 -9.42 38.61 -3.59
CA PHE A 77 -9.29 39.05 -4.98
C PHE A 77 -10.61 38.95 -5.76
N ASP A 78 -11.72 38.66 -5.07
CA ASP A 78 -13.08 38.53 -5.62
C ASP A 78 -13.19 37.63 -6.86
N ARG A 79 -12.25 36.69 -7.03
CA ARG A 79 -12.21 35.84 -8.21
C ARG A 79 -13.29 34.76 -8.15
N PRO A 80 -14.05 34.52 -9.23
CA PRO A 80 -15.07 33.48 -9.28
C PRO A 80 -14.47 32.08 -9.17
N LEU A 81 -15.15 31.20 -8.41
CA LEU A 81 -14.73 29.83 -8.12
C LEU A 81 -15.36 28.78 -9.05
N ALA A 82 -16.52 29.08 -9.63
CA ALA A 82 -17.38 28.10 -10.29
C ALA A 82 -16.74 27.41 -11.51
N ASP A 83 -15.90 28.12 -12.27
CA ASP A 83 -15.32 27.60 -13.53
C ASP A 83 -13.89 27.07 -13.37
N ARG A 84 -13.43 26.83 -12.13
CA ARG A 84 -12.04 26.42 -11.85
C ARG A 84 -11.97 24.90 -11.64
N PRO A 85 -11.42 24.11 -12.60
CA PRO A 85 -11.25 22.66 -12.42
C PRO A 85 -10.34 22.31 -11.22
N LEU A 86 -9.49 23.25 -10.78
CA LEU A 86 -8.69 23.10 -9.56
C LEU A 86 -9.53 22.95 -8.29
N LEU A 87 -10.72 23.56 -8.22
CA LEU A 87 -11.58 23.43 -7.04
C LEU A 87 -12.10 22.00 -6.93
N LEU A 88 -12.56 21.44 -8.05
CA LEU A 88 -13.01 20.05 -8.12
C LEU A 88 -11.87 19.10 -7.78
N LEU A 89 -10.66 19.34 -8.30
CA LEU A 89 -9.47 18.56 -7.96
C LEU A 89 -9.15 18.62 -6.45
N GLY A 90 -9.20 19.80 -5.84
CA GLY A 90 -8.95 19.98 -4.41
C GLY A 90 -9.93 19.21 -3.53
N VAL A 91 -11.23 19.32 -3.83
CA VAL A 91 -12.29 18.58 -3.13
C VAL A 91 -12.14 17.07 -3.34
N LEU A 92 -11.85 16.63 -4.55
CA LEU A 92 -11.66 15.21 -4.88
C LEU A 92 -10.47 14.61 -4.13
N LEU A 93 -9.34 15.33 -4.07
CA LEU A 93 -8.16 14.92 -3.30
C LEU A 93 -8.44 14.78 -1.80
N ILE A 94 -9.24 15.68 -1.22
CA ILE A 94 -9.69 15.57 0.17
C ILE A 94 -10.57 14.32 0.35
N PHE A 95 -11.53 14.12 -0.55
CA PHE A 95 -12.47 13.00 -0.45
C PHE A 95 -11.76 11.64 -0.60
N VAL A 96 -10.88 11.51 -1.58
CA VAL A 96 -10.05 10.32 -1.80
C VAL A 96 -9.07 10.11 -0.64
N GLY A 97 -8.49 11.17 -0.09
CA GLY A 97 -7.59 11.07 1.05
C GLY A 97 -8.29 10.54 2.31
N LEU A 98 -9.49 11.04 2.61
CA LEU A 98 -10.37 10.52 3.66
C LEU A 98 -10.77 9.05 3.42
N GLN A 99 -11.07 8.68 2.18
CA GLN A 99 -11.37 7.30 1.80
C GLN A 99 -10.19 6.36 2.09
N PHE A 100 -8.96 6.78 1.77
CA PHE A 100 -7.75 6.00 2.06
C PHE A 100 -7.50 5.83 3.55
N ILE A 101 -7.65 6.89 4.35
CA ILE A 101 -7.54 6.80 5.82
C ILE A 101 -8.56 5.80 6.37
N SER A 102 -9.81 5.88 5.90
CA SER A 102 -10.89 4.97 6.31
C SER A 102 -10.55 3.52 5.95
N MET A 103 -10.05 3.26 4.75
CA MET A 103 -9.63 1.92 4.30
C MET A 103 -8.47 1.38 5.14
N GLY A 104 -7.52 2.23 5.52
CA GLY A 104 -6.42 1.87 6.42
C GLY A 104 -6.91 1.43 7.80
N LEU A 105 -7.85 2.17 8.39
CA LEU A 105 -8.46 1.85 9.67
C LEU A 105 -9.26 0.53 9.61
N LEU A 106 -10.07 0.34 8.56
CA LEU A 106 -10.81 -0.90 8.32
C LEU A 106 -9.89 -2.12 8.16
N GLY A 107 -8.77 -1.94 7.46
CA GLY A 107 -7.75 -2.96 7.34
C GLY A 107 -7.18 -3.34 8.71
N GLU A 108 -6.88 -2.37 9.55
CA GLU A 108 -6.30 -2.63 10.87
C GLU A 108 -7.29 -3.34 11.80
N MET A 109 -8.56 -2.94 11.77
CA MET A 109 -9.63 -3.64 12.48
C MET A 109 -9.73 -5.09 12.03
N THR A 110 -9.72 -5.34 10.72
CA THR A 110 -9.82 -6.69 10.15
C THR A 110 -8.64 -7.57 10.56
N VAL A 111 -7.42 -7.02 10.55
CA VAL A 111 -6.20 -7.74 10.98
C VAL A 111 -6.27 -8.09 12.46
N ARG A 112 -6.73 -7.17 13.32
CA ARG A 112 -6.90 -7.42 14.75
C ARG A 112 -7.93 -8.52 15.00
N THR A 113 -9.10 -8.43 14.38
CA THR A 113 -10.13 -9.48 14.47
C THR A 113 -9.62 -10.83 13.97
N TYR A 114 -8.85 -10.87 12.89
CA TYR A 114 -8.28 -12.11 12.36
C TYR A 114 -7.28 -12.76 13.32
N HIS A 115 -6.41 -11.97 13.95
CA HIS A 115 -5.45 -12.49 14.93
C HIS A 115 -6.12 -12.92 16.24
N GLU A 116 -7.12 -12.17 16.71
CA GLU A 116 -7.86 -12.47 17.94
C GLU A 116 -8.72 -13.74 17.79
N ALA A 117 -9.31 -13.95 16.62
CA ALA A 117 -10.06 -15.18 16.31
C ALA A 117 -9.19 -16.44 16.24
N GLN A 118 -7.87 -16.30 16.04
CA GLN A 118 -7.02 -17.46 15.77
C GLN A 118 -6.62 -18.29 16.99
N ASN A 119 -6.77 -17.80 18.23
CA ASN A 119 -6.43 -18.53 19.47
C ASN A 119 -5.10 -19.34 19.38
N LYS A 120 -4.14 -18.86 18.58
CA LYS A 120 -2.90 -19.59 18.31
C LYS A 120 -1.88 -19.26 19.41
N PRO A 121 -1.27 -20.26 20.05
CA PRO A 121 -0.23 -20.01 21.03
C PRO A 121 0.96 -19.29 20.38
N ILE A 122 1.57 -18.35 21.12
CA ILE A 122 2.67 -17.50 20.65
C ILE A 122 3.97 -18.29 20.40
N TYR A 123 4.03 -19.52 20.90
CA TYR A 123 5.22 -20.36 20.85
C TYR A 123 4.99 -21.65 20.05
N PHE A 124 6.07 -22.17 19.49
CA PHE A 124 6.12 -23.49 18.84
C PHE A 124 7.29 -24.26 19.47
N VAL A 125 7.00 -25.39 20.12
CA VAL A 125 8.03 -26.21 20.76
C VAL A 125 8.71 -27.06 19.68
N LYS A 126 9.98 -26.78 19.39
CA LYS A 126 10.74 -27.49 18.35
C LYS A 126 11.21 -28.88 18.80
N ARG A 127 11.55 -29.03 20.07
CA ARG A 127 11.97 -30.29 20.70
C ARG A 127 11.83 -30.16 22.21
N ILE A 128 11.29 -31.18 22.86
CA ILE A 128 11.35 -31.37 24.32
C ILE A 128 12.58 -32.24 24.58
N ILE A 129 13.44 -31.82 25.50
CA ILE A 129 14.63 -32.58 25.91
C ILE A 129 14.29 -33.12 27.29
N ASP A 130 14.12 -34.44 27.40
CA ASP A 130 14.04 -35.15 28.68
C ASP A 130 15.45 -35.36 29.27
#